data_AF-A0A6P0NKZ6-F1
#
_entry.id   AF-A0A6P0NKZ6-F1
#
_cell.length_a   1.000
_cell.length_b   1.000
_cell.length_c   1.000
_cell.angle_alpha   90.00
_cell.angle_beta   90.00
_cell.angle_gamma   90.00
#
_symmetry.space_group_name_H-M   'P 1'
#
loop_
_entity.id
_entity.type
_entity.pdbx_description
1 polymer ?
#
loop_
_entity_poly.entity_id
_entity_poly.type
_entity_poly.pdbx_seq_one_letter_code
_entity_poly.pdbx_strand_id
1 'polypeptide(L)'
;MKEGFLYDFSNYGTYEQLTTDGITQWHPAFFELGPSLSECADRYKGFCRRYKPKKKQARNNWGKRILRGILSKVPKTKVSPGQIPLPIVWKKLSRLKFQRSPKQR
;
A
#
# COMPACT_ATOMS: atom_id res chain seq x y z
N MET A 1 11.65 -7.27 -0.64
CA MET A 1 10.88 -6.00 -0.78
C MET A 1 11.32 -5.34 -2.09
N LYS A 2 10.44 -4.77 -2.93
CA LYS A 2 10.91 -4.09 -4.15
C LYS A 2 11.72 -2.87 -3.71
N GLU A 3 12.97 -2.76 -4.17
CA GLU A 3 13.73 -1.51 -4.06
C GLU A 3 12.93 -0.42 -4.78
N GLY A 4 12.45 0.58 -4.04
CA GLY A 4 11.81 1.77 -4.61
C GLY A 4 10.29 1.91 -4.46
N PHE A 5 9.59 1.12 -3.64
CA PHE A 5 8.23 1.48 -3.22
C PHE A 5 8.20 1.84 -1.74
N LEU A 6 8.65 3.05 -1.43
CA LEU A 6 8.35 3.69 -0.15
C LEU A 6 6.86 4.06 -0.19
N TYR A 7 6.05 3.39 0.63
CA TYR A 7 4.64 3.71 0.76
C TYR A 7 4.45 4.45 2.07
N ASP A 8 4.10 5.72 1.98
CA ASP A 8 4.01 6.66 3.10
C ASP A 8 3.07 6.18 4.21
N PHE A 9 2.14 5.27 3.88
CA PHE A 9 1.20 4.69 4.84
C PHE A 9 1.52 3.23 5.23
N SER A 10 2.63 2.65 4.78
CA SER A 10 3.06 1.33 5.26
C SER A 10 4.03 1.44 6.42
N ASN A 11 3.63 0.86 7.55
CA ASN A 11 4.41 0.70 8.77
C ASN A 11 5.54 -0.37 8.66
N TYR A 12 6.06 -0.66 7.47
CA TYR A 12 7.09 -1.70 7.33
C TYR A 12 8.51 -1.13 7.17
N GLY A 13 8.64 0.14 6.78
CA GLY A 13 9.94 0.83 6.72
C GLY A 13 10.50 1.20 8.10
N THR A 14 9.61 1.40 9.08
CA THR A 14 9.88 1.77 10.46
C THR A 14 10.96 0.90 11.13
N TYR A 15 10.86 -0.43 10.99
CA TYR A 15 11.81 -1.36 11.61
C TYR A 15 13.22 -1.29 11.01
N GLU A 16 13.38 -0.77 9.79
CA GLU A 16 14.69 -0.54 9.16
C GLU A 16 15.28 0.81 9.58
N GLN A 17 14.44 1.83 9.80
CA GLN A 17 14.88 3.22 9.99
C GLN A 17 14.92 3.66 11.46
N LEU A 18 14.32 2.89 12.38
CA LEU A 18 14.34 2.97 13.85
C LEU A 18 13.84 4.27 14.53
N THR A 19 14.05 5.45 13.97
CA THR A 19 13.79 6.71 14.72
C THR A 19 13.16 7.81 13.89
N THR A 20 12.91 7.57 12.60
CA THR A 20 12.44 8.63 11.68
C THR A 20 10.98 9.02 11.92
N ASP A 21 10.22 8.16 12.57
CA ASP A 21 8.78 8.21 12.78
C ASP A 21 8.36 8.31 14.25
N GLY A 22 9.34 8.47 15.17
CA GLY A 22 9.08 8.72 16.58
C GLY A 22 8.55 7.52 17.38
N ILE A 23 8.66 6.30 16.84
CA ILE A 23 8.25 5.08 17.53
C ILE A 23 9.31 4.71 18.59
N THR A 24 8.85 4.62 19.85
CA THR A 24 9.71 4.31 21.00
C THR A 24 9.47 2.90 21.55
N GLN A 25 8.39 2.24 21.13
CA GLN A 25 8.02 0.91 21.58
C GLN A 25 8.10 -0.08 20.42
N TRP A 26 8.81 -1.18 20.63
CA TRP A 26 9.00 -2.23 19.62
C TRP A 26 8.37 -3.54 20.07
N HIS A 27 7.94 -4.35 19.10
CA HIS A 27 7.39 -5.67 19.38
C HIS A 27 8.48 -6.61 19.95
N PRO A 28 8.17 -7.49 20.93
CA PRO A 28 9.17 -8.38 21.55
C PRO A 28 9.98 -9.21 20.54
N ALA A 29 9.30 -9.79 19.54
CA ALA A 29 9.95 -10.55 18.47
C ALA A 29 10.98 -9.73 17.65
N PHE A 30 10.88 -8.40 17.64
CA PHE A 30 11.90 -7.55 17.01
C PHE A 30 13.15 -7.47 17.87
N PHE A 31 13.01 -7.36 19.19
CA PHE A 31 14.14 -7.38 20.13
C PHE A 31 14.85 -8.72 20.18
N GLU A 32 14.14 -9.81 19.91
CA GLU A 32 14.77 -11.14 19.77
C GLU A 32 15.73 -11.23 18.57
N LEU A 33 15.65 -10.29 17.62
CA LEU A 33 16.56 -10.28 16.49
C LEU A 33 18.00 -9.98 16.91
N GLY A 34 18.27 -9.15 17.92
CA GLY A 34 19.63 -8.81 18.31
C GLY A 34 19.74 -8.02 19.61
N PRO A 35 20.95 -7.90 20.17
CA PRO A 35 21.20 -7.24 21.45
C PRO A 35 21.01 -5.71 21.43
N SER A 36 20.98 -5.08 20.26
CA SER A 36 20.77 -3.63 20.11
C SER A 36 19.74 -3.33 19.03
N LEU A 37 19.09 -2.16 19.12
CA LEU A 37 18.12 -1.71 18.11
C LEU A 37 18.73 -1.63 16.71
N SER A 38 19.97 -1.11 16.59
CA SER A 38 20.69 -1.06 15.31
C SER A 38 20.86 -2.44 14.70
N GLU A 39 21.28 -3.41 15.51
CA GLU A 39 21.49 -4.78 15.03
C GLU A 39 20.16 -5.46 14.66
N CYS A 40 19.08 -5.17 15.39
CA CYS A 40 17.73 -5.63 15.04
C CYS A 40 17.30 -5.10 13.66
N ALA A 41 17.52 -3.81 13.40
CA ALA A 41 17.21 -3.19 12.11
C ALA A 41 18.03 -3.78 10.96
N ASP A 42 19.34 -3.99 11.16
CA ASP A 42 20.21 -4.59 10.15
C ASP A 42 19.81 -6.04 9.83
N ARG A 43 19.49 -6.83 10.85
CA ARG A 43 18.99 -8.20 10.68
C ARG A 43 17.62 -8.20 9.99
N TYR A 44 16.72 -7.29 10.35
CA TYR A 44 15.43 -7.11 9.69
C TYR A 44 15.57 -6.73 8.21
N LYS A 45 16.48 -5.81 7.88
CA LYS A 45 16.83 -5.43 6.50
C LYS A 45 17.35 -6.63 5.72
N GLY A 46 18.23 -7.42 6.32
CA GLY A 46 18.71 -8.69 5.77
C GLY A 46 17.56 -9.67 5.49
N PHE A 47 16.63 -9.82 6.43
CA PHE A 47 15.44 -10.64 6.27
C PHE A 47 14.56 -10.16 5.11
N CYS A 48 14.25 -8.86 5.03
CA CYS A 48 13.45 -8.25 3.96
C CYS A 48 14.05 -8.41 2.56
N ARG A 49 15.39 -8.39 2.45
CA ARG A 49 16.14 -8.66 1.20
C ARG A 49 16.03 -10.12 0.79
N ARG A 50 16.11 -11.05 1.75
CA ARG A 50 16.01 -12.50 1.52
C ARG A 50 14.58 -12.99 1.33
N TYR A 51 13.59 -12.23 1.82
CA TYR A 51 12.19 -12.60 1.75
C TYR A 51 11.72 -12.77 0.29
N LYS A 52 11.41 -14.02 -0.06
CA LYS A 52 10.79 -14.39 -1.33
C LYS A 52 9.32 -14.75 -1.08
N PRO A 53 8.36 -13.98 -1.61
CA PRO A 53 6.96 -14.28 -1.43
C PRO A 53 6.65 -15.64 -2.06
N LYS A 54 6.06 -16.54 -1.28
CA LYS A 54 5.57 -17.82 -1.79
C LYS A 54 4.49 -17.56 -2.84
N LYS A 55 4.44 -18.40 -3.88
CA LYS A 55 3.40 -18.33 -4.92
C LYS A 55 2.04 -18.42 -4.22
N LYS A 56 1.24 -17.36 -4.31
CA LYS A 56 -0.13 -17.37 -3.78
C LYS A 56 -0.90 -18.46 -4.53
N GLN A 57 -1.77 -19.17 -3.80
CA GLN A 57 -2.70 -20.12 -4.39
C GLN A 57 -3.60 -19.40 -5.41
N ALA A 58 -4.26 -20.18 -6.28
CA ALA A 58 -5.14 -19.63 -7.32
C ALA A 58 -6.06 -18.56 -6.72
N ARG A 59 -6.20 -17.42 -7.42
CA ARG A 59 -6.89 -16.23 -6.89
C ARG A 59 -8.29 -16.63 -6.46
N ASN A 60 -8.55 -16.61 -5.16
CA ASN A 60 -9.91 -16.77 -4.67
C ASN A 60 -10.70 -15.52 -5.09
N ASN A 61 -11.88 -15.73 -5.69
CA ASN A 61 -12.72 -14.63 -6.16
C ASN A 61 -13.47 -13.94 -5.02
N TRP A 62 -13.05 -14.13 -3.76
CA TRP A 62 -13.70 -13.59 -2.57
C TRP A 62 -13.84 -12.07 -2.64
N GLY A 63 -12.72 -11.37 -2.87
CA GLY A 63 -12.72 -9.91 -3.03
C GLY A 63 -13.57 -9.44 -4.21
N LYS A 64 -13.47 -10.10 -5.38
CA LYS A 64 -14.29 -9.73 -6.56
C LYS A 64 -15.78 -9.97 -6.35
N ARG A 65 -16.16 -11.00 -5.58
CA ARG A 65 -17.56 -11.30 -5.25
C ARG A 65 -18.13 -10.26 -4.30
N ILE A 66 -17.39 -9.92 -3.24
CA ILE A 66 -17.80 -8.89 -2.28
C ILE A 66 -17.84 -7.52 -2.92
N LEU A 67 -16.80 -7.14 -3.67
CA LEU A 67 -16.75 -5.84 -4.33
C LEU A 67 -17.88 -5.67 -5.35
N ARG A 68 -18.30 -6.73 -6.05
CA ARG A 68 -19.46 -6.64 -6.95
C ARG A 68 -20.75 -6.32 -6.19
N GLY A 69 -20.97 -6.94 -5.03
CA GLY A 69 -22.15 -6.68 -4.19
C GLY A 69 -22.14 -5.31 -3.51
N ILE A 70 -20.94 -4.76 -3.22
CA ILE A 70 -20.80 -3.41 -2.68
C ILE A 70 -20.96 -2.38 -3.81
N LEU A 71 -20.20 -2.51 -4.90
CA LEU A 71 -20.20 -1.56 -6.02
C LEU A 71 -21.56 -1.49 -6.74
N SER A 72 -22.38 -2.54 -6.70
CA SER A 72 -23.75 -2.48 -7.22
C SER A 72 -24.65 -1.52 -6.43
N LYS A 73 -24.32 -1.25 -5.17
CA LYS A 73 -25.05 -0.36 -4.26
C LYS A 73 -24.45 1.03 -4.16
N VAL A 74 -23.20 1.22 -4.59
CA VAL A 74 -22.53 2.54 -4.52
C VAL A 74 -23.02 3.42 -5.66
N PRO A 75 -23.60 4.61 -5.39
CA PRO A 75 -23.94 5.57 -6.43
C PRO A 75 -22.69 5.99 -7.21
N LYS A 76 -22.76 5.98 -8.54
CA LYS A 76 -21.62 6.11 -9.47
C LYS A 76 -20.88 7.46 -9.43
N THR A 77 -21.28 8.37 -8.56
CA THR A 77 -20.87 9.77 -8.59
C THR A 77 -20.90 10.34 -7.18
N LYS A 78 -19.74 10.31 -6.51
CA LYS A 78 -19.17 11.37 -5.67
C LYS A 78 -18.02 10.75 -4.87
N VAL A 79 -16.80 11.15 -5.21
CA VAL A 79 -15.66 10.94 -4.31
C VAL A 79 -15.87 11.95 -3.18
N SER A 80 -15.92 11.48 -1.93
CA SER A 80 -16.05 12.36 -0.77
C SER A 80 -14.85 13.31 -0.68
N PRO A 81 -15.03 14.55 -0.20
CA PRO A 81 -13.91 15.45 0.05
C PRO A 81 -12.86 14.77 0.94
N GLY A 82 -11.60 14.74 0.49
CA GLY A 82 -10.49 14.10 1.20
C GLY A 82 -10.16 12.65 0.80
N GLN A 83 -11.00 11.98 0.00
CA GLN A 83 -10.72 10.61 -0.42
C GLN A 83 -9.84 10.57 -1.68
N ILE A 84 -8.68 9.92 -1.60
CA ILE A 84 -7.78 9.74 -2.75
C ILE A 84 -8.41 8.70 -3.71
N PRO A 85 -8.67 9.04 -4.99
CA PRO A 85 -9.25 8.08 -5.92
C PRO A 85 -8.25 6.97 -6.25
N LEU A 86 -8.73 5.72 -6.36
CA LEU A 86 -7.89 4.60 -6.78
C LEU A 86 -7.30 4.85 -8.19
N PRO A 87 -6.09 4.35 -8.52
CA PRO A 87 -5.45 4.60 -9.82
C PRO A 87 -6.29 4.21 -11.05
N ILE A 88 -7.15 3.19 -10.92
CA ILE A 88 -8.08 2.75 -11.96
C ILE A 88 -9.17 3.81 -12.20
N VAL A 89 -9.61 4.48 -11.14
CA VAL A 89 -10.59 5.57 -11.19
C VAL A 89 -9.95 6.81 -11.83
N TRP A 90 -8.68 7.12 -11.53
CA TRP A 90 -7.91 8.18 -12.19
C TRP A 90 -7.83 8.02 -13.71
N LYS A 91 -7.51 6.81 -14.21
CA LYS A 91 -7.48 6.53 -15.66
C LYS A 91 -8.84 6.75 -16.34
N LYS A 92 -9.93 6.52 -15.62
CA LYS A 92 -11.30 6.71 -16.12
C LYS A 92 -11.71 8.19 -16.08
N LEU A 93 -11.37 8.91 -15.01
CA LEU A 93 -11.63 10.34 -14.85
C LEU A 93 -10.81 11.20 -15.83
N SER A 94 -9.56 10.84 -16.09
CA SER A 94 -8.70 11.51 -17.09
C SER A 94 -9.23 11.36 -18.51
N ARG A 95 -9.73 10.17 -18.89
CA ARG A 95 -10.41 9.94 -20.18
C ARG A 95 -11.68 10.78 -20.34
N LEU A 96 -12.47 10.93 -19.27
CA LEU A 96 -13.68 11.77 -19.26
C LEU A 96 -13.38 13.27 -19.40
N LYS A 97 -12.23 13.75 -18.87
CA LYS A 97 -11.77 15.13 -19.07
C LYS A 97 -11.23 15.36 -20.48
N PHE A 98 -10.61 14.37 -21.11
CA PHE A 98 -10.10 14.48 -22.48
C PHE A 98 -11.21 14.53 -23.54
N GLN A 99 -12.32 13.81 -23.32
CA GLN A 99 -13.49 13.85 -24.22
C GLN A 99 -14.36 15.13 -24.11
N ARG A 100 -14.09 15.99 -23.11
CA ARG A 100 -14.82 17.26 -22.90
C ARG A 100 -13.97 18.50 -23.21
N SER A 101 -12.90 18.36 -24.01
CA SER A 101 -12.24 19.55 -24.57
C SER A 101 -13.17 20.18 -25.62
N PRO A 102 -13.49 21.48 -25.54
CA PRO A 102 -14.33 22.13 -26.53
C PRO A 102 -13.60 22.12 -27.87
N LYS A 103 -14.29 21.70 -28.95
CA LYS A 103 -13.86 21.99 -30.31
C LYS A 103 -13.78 23.51 -30.44
N GLN A 104 -12.57 24.06 -30.53
CA GLN A 104 -12.40 25.41 -31.07
C GLN A 104 -12.66 25.36 -32.56
N ARG A 105 -13.74 26.00 -33.00
CA ARG A 105 -13.90 26.76 -34.25
C ARG A 105 -15.32 27.32 -34.32
#